data_AF-A0A3M5EJL7-F1
#
_entry.id   AF-A0A3M5EJL7-F1
#
_cell.length_a   1.000
_cell.length_b   1.000
_cell.length_c   1.000
_cell.angle_alpha   90.00
_cell.angle_beta   90.00
_cell.angle_gamma   90.00
#
_symmetry.space_group_name_H-M   'P 1'
#
loop_
_entity.id
_entity.type
_entity.pdbx_description
1 polymer ?
#
loop_
_entity_poly.entity_id
_entity_poly.type
_entity_poly.pdbx_seq_one_letter_code
_entity_poly.pdbx_strand_id
1 'polypeptide(L)'
;LGINPATDSMASICALLEMLDAIIQRYEIPTQACVLTHVTSSIEAINRGVPLDLVFQSIAGTEAANASFGISLKILQEGYEAGLSQKRGTLGNNLMYFETGQGSALSANAHHGVDQQTCETRAYAVARHFKPFLVNTVVGFIGPEYLYNGKQIIRAGLEDHFCGKLLGVPMGCDICYTNHAEADQDDMDMLLTLLGVAGINFIMGIPGSDDVMLNYQTTSFHDALYARQTLGLKPAPEFEDWLQRMGIFTQADGRIRFGDELPPAFRQALAQLA
;
A
#
# COMPACT_ATOMS: atom_id res chain seq x y z
N LEU A 1 1.30 -1.84 8.26
CA LEU A 1 2.72 -2.21 8.09
C LEU A 1 2.78 -3.36 7.09
N GLY A 2 3.44 -3.18 5.95
CA GLY A 2 3.48 -4.15 4.85
C GLY A 2 4.89 -4.65 4.58
N ILE A 3 5.04 -5.90 4.15
CA ILE A 3 6.29 -6.44 3.60
C ILE A 3 5.99 -7.15 2.28
N ASN A 4 6.67 -6.76 1.21
CA ASN A 4 6.72 -7.56 -0.02
C ASN A 4 7.83 -8.62 0.15
N PRO A 5 7.49 -9.92 0.23
CA PRO A 5 8.48 -10.95 0.50
C PRO A 5 9.32 -11.25 -0.75
N ALA A 6 10.64 -11.33 -0.63
CA ALA A 6 11.53 -11.74 -1.72
C ALA A 6 11.37 -13.22 -2.14
N THR A 7 10.58 -14.00 -1.41
CA THR A 7 10.30 -15.41 -1.69
C THR A 7 8.86 -15.75 -1.34
N ASP A 8 8.23 -16.57 -2.19
CA ASP A 8 6.88 -17.10 -1.94
C ASP A 8 6.86 -18.36 -1.05
N SER A 9 7.96 -18.63 -0.34
CA SER A 9 8.03 -19.74 0.62
C SER A 9 7.01 -19.54 1.73
N MET A 10 6.13 -20.52 1.93
CA MET A 10 5.13 -20.49 3.00
C MET A 10 5.76 -20.33 4.38
N ALA A 11 6.91 -20.96 4.62
CA ALA A 11 7.62 -20.81 5.90
C ALA A 11 8.08 -19.38 6.14
N SER A 12 8.57 -18.69 5.10
CA SER A 12 8.99 -17.29 5.18
C SER A 12 7.80 -16.36 5.37
N ILE A 13 6.70 -16.58 4.65
CA ILE A 13 5.46 -15.81 4.79
C ILE A 13 4.91 -15.92 6.21
N CYS A 14 4.80 -17.15 6.76
CA CYS A 14 4.35 -17.36 8.14
C CYS A 14 5.25 -16.62 9.14
N ALA A 15 6.57 -16.75 9.00
CA ALA A 15 7.52 -16.09 9.90
C ALA A 15 7.41 -14.55 9.86
N LEU A 16 7.21 -13.97 8.67
CA LEU A 16 7.02 -12.52 8.52
C LEU A 16 5.69 -12.06 9.16
N LEU A 17 4.61 -12.80 8.98
CA LEU A 17 3.31 -12.49 9.60
C LEU A 17 3.38 -12.56 11.13
N GLU A 18 3.96 -13.62 11.69
CA GLU A 18 4.16 -13.77 13.14
C GLU A 18 5.07 -12.68 13.71
N MET A 19 6.14 -12.31 12.98
CA MET A 19 7.02 -11.20 13.38
C MET A 19 6.26 -9.87 13.42
N LEU A 20 5.49 -9.56 12.38
CA LEU A 20 4.70 -8.32 12.31
C LEU A 20 3.64 -8.27 13.41
N ASP A 21 2.91 -9.37 13.64
CA ASP A 21 1.93 -9.48 14.72
C ASP A 21 2.61 -9.27 16.08
N ALA A 22 3.74 -9.93 16.34
CA ALA A 22 4.48 -9.77 17.60
C ALA A 22 4.95 -8.33 17.83
N ILE A 23 5.39 -7.62 16.78
CA ILE A 23 5.75 -6.19 16.87
C ILE A 23 4.53 -5.34 17.20
N ILE A 24 3.42 -5.54 16.49
CA ILE A 24 2.18 -4.80 16.71
C ILE A 24 1.67 -5.01 18.13
N GLN A 25 1.61 -6.25 18.61
CA GLN A 25 1.14 -6.56 19.95
C GLN A 25 2.07 -6.01 21.03
N ARG A 26 3.39 -6.19 20.87
CA ARG A 26 4.38 -5.75 21.87
C ARG A 26 4.37 -4.25 22.10
N TYR A 27 4.18 -3.47 21.04
CA TYR A 27 4.17 -2.01 21.11
C TYR A 27 2.76 -1.42 21.09
N GLU A 28 1.71 -2.25 21.15
CA GLU A 28 0.31 -1.85 21.10
C GLU A 28 0.00 -0.90 19.93
N ILE A 29 0.56 -1.18 18.75
CA ILE A 29 0.45 -0.30 17.59
C ILE A 29 -0.97 -0.41 17.02
N PRO A 30 -1.76 0.68 16.93
CA PRO A 30 -3.12 0.63 16.38
C PRO A 30 -3.05 0.62 14.85
N THR A 31 -2.66 -0.50 14.28
CA THR A 31 -2.48 -0.69 12.83
C THR A 31 -2.73 -2.15 12.45
N GLN A 32 -2.57 -2.44 11.17
CA GLN A 32 -2.73 -3.76 10.58
C GLN A 32 -1.41 -4.23 9.95
N ALA A 33 -1.14 -5.53 10.01
CA ALA A 33 -0.06 -6.19 9.30
C ALA A 33 -0.53 -6.73 7.94
N CYS A 34 0.39 -6.73 6.97
CA CYS A 34 0.19 -7.39 5.70
C CYS A 34 1.53 -7.93 5.17
N VAL A 35 1.52 -9.14 4.64
CA VAL A 35 2.58 -9.65 3.76
C VAL A 35 1.99 -9.71 2.36
N LEU A 36 2.58 -8.99 1.42
CA LEU A 36 2.08 -8.79 0.06
C LEU A 36 2.40 -10.03 -0.80
N THR A 37 1.79 -11.16 -0.47
CA THR A 37 1.90 -12.42 -1.20
C THR A 37 0.60 -12.72 -1.96
N HIS A 38 0.62 -13.72 -2.83
CA HIS A 38 -0.58 -14.19 -3.53
C HIS A 38 -1.68 -14.59 -2.53
N VAL A 39 -2.93 -14.26 -2.82
CA VAL A 39 -4.09 -14.51 -1.93
C VAL A 39 -4.22 -15.95 -1.47
N THR A 40 -3.84 -16.93 -2.30
CA THR A 40 -3.86 -18.35 -1.91
C THR A 40 -2.82 -18.67 -0.83
N SER A 41 -1.70 -17.95 -0.81
CA SER A 41 -0.72 -18.06 0.26
C SER A 41 -1.25 -17.51 1.58
N SER A 42 -2.00 -16.40 1.53
CA SER A 42 -2.70 -15.89 2.71
C SER A 42 -3.75 -16.87 3.24
N ILE A 43 -4.53 -17.49 2.36
CA ILE A 43 -5.51 -18.53 2.74
C ILE A 43 -4.80 -19.71 3.43
N GLU A 44 -3.70 -20.20 2.85
CA GLU A 44 -2.92 -21.30 3.43
C GLU A 44 -2.30 -20.93 4.78
N ALA A 45 -1.76 -19.72 4.93
CA ALA A 45 -1.24 -19.24 6.21
C ALA A 45 -2.34 -19.18 7.29
N ILE A 46 -3.53 -18.69 6.92
CA ILE A 46 -4.72 -18.68 7.79
C ILE A 46 -5.13 -20.09 8.20
N ASN A 47 -5.14 -21.05 7.28
CA ASN A 47 -5.44 -22.46 7.56
C ASN A 47 -4.44 -23.10 8.55
N ARG A 48 -3.20 -22.59 8.58
CA ARG A 48 -2.16 -22.98 9.55
C ARG A 48 -2.28 -22.26 10.90
N GLY A 49 -3.25 -21.35 11.05
CA GLY A 49 -3.48 -20.59 12.28
C GLY A 49 -2.59 -19.36 12.44
N VAL A 50 -1.93 -18.90 11.37
CA VAL A 50 -1.07 -17.71 11.41
C VAL A 50 -1.94 -16.44 11.43
N PRO A 51 -1.66 -15.48 12.32
CA PRO A 51 -2.39 -14.23 12.37
C PRO A 51 -2.15 -13.36 11.13
N LEU A 52 -3.22 -12.86 10.53
CA LEU A 52 -3.17 -11.96 9.38
C LEU A 52 -4.31 -10.93 9.47
N ASP A 53 -3.98 -9.64 9.35
CA ASP A 53 -4.97 -8.55 9.41
C ASP A 53 -5.54 -8.21 8.02
N LEU A 54 -4.68 -8.04 7.01
CA LEU A 54 -5.08 -7.69 5.64
C LEU A 54 -4.67 -8.76 4.63
N VAL A 55 -5.61 -9.13 3.76
CA VAL A 55 -5.37 -10.06 2.65
C VAL A 55 -5.03 -9.28 1.39
N PHE A 56 -3.80 -9.41 0.93
CA PHE A 56 -3.30 -8.72 -0.26
C PHE A 56 -3.59 -9.49 -1.55
N GLN A 57 -3.82 -8.77 -2.65
CA GLN A 57 -3.73 -9.32 -4.00
C GLN A 57 -3.59 -8.21 -5.05
N SER A 58 -2.69 -8.38 -6.02
CA SER A 58 -2.71 -7.57 -7.24
C SER A 58 -3.88 -7.99 -8.14
N ILE A 59 -4.65 -7.03 -8.65
CA ILE A 59 -5.84 -7.26 -9.48
C ILE A 59 -5.78 -6.42 -10.77
N ALA A 60 -6.55 -6.82 -11.78
CA ALA A 60 -6.66 -6.14 -13.06
C ALA A 60 -8.11 -6.01 -13.55
N GLY A 61 -8.31 -5.19 -14.59
CA GLY A 61 -9.63 -4.84 -15.12
C GLY A 61 -10.29 -5.85 -16.07
N THR A 62 -9.60 -6.93 -16.44
CA THR A 62 -10.11 -7.98 -17.32
C THR A 62 -9.91 -9.36 -16.69
N GLU A 63 -10.77 -10.32 -17.06
CA GLU A 63 -10.67 -11.70 -16.57
C GLU A 63 -9.35 -12.35 -17.01
N ALA A 64 -8.94 -12.17 -18.26
CA ALA A 64 -7.70 -12.72 -18.79
C ALA A 64 -6.45 -12.14 -18.06
N ALA A 65 -6.46 -10.86 -17.71
CA ALA A 65 -5.37 -10.26 -16.94
C ALA A 65 -5.34 -10.82 -15.50
N ASN A 66 -6.48 -10.93 -14.82
CA ASN A 66 -6.56 -11.55 -13.49
C ASN A 66 -6.12 -13.03 -13.52
N ALA A 67 -6.50 -13.78 -14.57
CA ALA A 67 -6.07 -15.16 -14.74
C ALA A 67 -4.54 -15.27 -14.92
N SER A 68 -3.91 -14.28 -15.57
CA SER A 68 -2.45 -14.22 -15.70
C SER A 68 -1.73 -14.03 -14.35
N PHE A 69 -2.41 -13.43 -13.36
CA PHE A 69 -1.95 -13.31 -11.98
C PHE A 69 -2.29 -14.55 -11.13
N GLY A 70 -2.92 -15.58 -11.71
CA GLY A 70 -3.31 -16.78 -10.97
C GLY A 70 -4.60 -16.65 -10.16
N ILE A 71 -5.41 -15.61 -10.40
CA ILE A 71 -6.63 -15.34 -9.63
C ILE A 71 -7.90 -15.34 -10.48
N SER A 72 -9.03 -15.50 -9.78
CA SER A 72 -10.37 -15.27 -10.28
C SER A 72 -11.21 -14.61 -9.19
N LEU A 73 -12.38 -14.07 -9.52
CA LEU A 73 -13.28 -13.49 -8.50
C LEU A 73 -13.67 -14.51 -7.41
N LYS A 74 -13.74 -15.80 -7.75
CA LYS A 74 -13.99 -16.86 -6.78
C LYS A 74 -12.85 -17.00 -5.77
N ILE A 75 -11.60 -16.94 -6.24
CA ILE A 75 -10.41 -17.01 -5.36
C ILE A 75 -10.35 -15.76 -4.46
N LEU A 76 -10.67 -14.58 -4.99
CA LEU A 76 -10.77 -13.36 -4.19
C LEU A 76 -11.85 -13.46 -3.10
N GLN A 77 -13.00 -14.07 -3.42
CA GLN A 77 -14.06 -14.31 -2.46
C GLN A 77 -13.61 -15.27 -1.34
N GLU A 78 -12.89 -16.34 -1.68
CA GLU A 78 -12.32 -17.27 -0.71
C GLU A 78 -11.31 -16.58 0.20
N GLY A 79 -10.44 -15.73 -0.37
CA GLY A 79 -9.49 -14.92 0.40
C GLY A 79 -10.17 -13.95 1.35
N TYR A 80 -11.25 -13.29 0.90
CA TYR A 80 -12.05 -12.40 1.73
C TYR A 80 -12.71 -13.15 2.91
N GLU A 81 -13.31 -14.31 2.65
CA GLU A 81 -13.92 -15.15 3.68
C GLU A 81 -12.89 -15.70 4.68
N ALA A 82 -11.73 -16.12 4.20
CA ALA A 82 -10.62 -16.55 5.05
C ALA A 82 -10.15 -15.40 5.95
N GLY A 83 -9.97 -14.19 5.42
CA GLY A 83 -9.61 -13.01 6.21
C GLY A 83 -10.68 -12.67 7.26
N LEU A 84 -11.97 -12.74 6.92
CA LEU A 84 -13.06 -12.52 7.88
C LEU A 84 -13.05 -13.54 9.03
N SER A 85 -12.66 -14.78 8.74
CA SER A 85 -12.60 -15.86 9.74
C SER A 85 -11.63 -15.56 10.89
N GLN A 86 -10.61 -14.71 10.65
CA GLN A 86 -9.64 -14.29 11.65
C GLN A 86 -10.25 -13.39 12.73
N LYS A 87 -11.35 -12.68 12.44
CA LYS A 87 -12.05 -11.78 13.37
C LYS A 87 -11.15 -10.71 14.01
N ARG A 88 -10.23 -10.14 13.22
CA ARG A 88 -9.23 -9.16 13.69
C ARG A 88 -9.65 -7.70 13.53
N GLY A 89 -10.80 -7.44 12.91
CA GLY A 89 -11.38 -6.11 12.80
C GLY A 89 -11.80 -5.54 14.16
N THR A 90 -11.31 -4.35 14.51
CA THR A 90 -11.64 -3.67 15.79
C THR A 90 -12.77 -2.66 15.66
N LEU A 91 -12.85 -1.94 14.53
CA LEU A 91 -13.90 -0.95 14.23
C LEU A 91 -14.80 -1.37 13.06
N GLY A 92 -14.31 -2.26 12.20
CA GLY A 92 -15.01 -2.71 10.98
C GLY A 92 -14.34 -3.95 10.40
N ASN A 93 -14.91 -4.45 9.30
CA ASN A 93 -14.50 -5.71 8.67
C ASN A 93 -13.94 -5.54 7.25
N ASN A 94 -13.54 -4.32 6.89
CA ASN A 94 -12.77 -4.06 5.67
C ASN A 94 -11.36 -4.61 5.87
N LEU A 95 -10.93 -5.54 5.02
CA LEU A 95 -9.65 -6.24 5.22
C LEU A 95 -8.91 -6.57 3.91
N MET A 96 -9.55 -6.44 2.75
CA MET A 96 -8.84 -6.67 1.50
C MET A 96 -7.91 -5.50 1.23
N TYR A 97 -6.70 -5.83 0.78
CA TYR A 97 -5.74 -4.88 0.26
C TYR A 97 -5.50 -5.20 -1.21
N PHE A 98 -5.93 -4.33 -2.11
CA PHE A 98 -5.72 -4.53 -3.54
C PHE A 98 -4.71 -3.56 -4.11
N GLU A 99 -3.89 -4.09 -5.00
CA GLU A 99 -2.98 -3.30 -5.80
C GLU A 99 -3.36 -3.37 -7.27
N THR A 100 -3.25 -2.24 -7.94
CA THR A 100 -3.66 -1.98 -9.32
C THR A 100 -2.59 -1.17 -10.04
N GLY A 101 -2.75 -0.90 -11.33
CA GLY A 101 -1.77 -0.13 -12.07
C GLY A 101 -2.05 -0.14 -13.56
N GLN A 102 -2.01 1.05 -14.14
CA GLN A 102 -2.08 1.23 -15.57
C GLN A 102 -0.98 0.44 -16.27
N GLY A 103 -1.35 -0.24 -17.36
CA GLY A 103 -0.44 -1.08 -18.15
C GLY A 103 -0.55 -2.56 -17.85
N SER A 104 -1.02 -2.97 -16.65
CA SER A 104 -1.17 -4.38 -16.25
C SER A 104 -1.88 -5.26 -17.30
N ALA A 105 -3.04 -4.81 -17.80
CA ALA A 105 -3.79 -5.54 -18.82
C ALA A 105 -3.11 -5.54 -20.19
N LEU A 106 -2.32 -4.51 -20.51
CA LEU A 106 -1.54 -4.45 -21.75
C LEU A 106 -0.35 -5.41 -21.67
N SER A 107 0.40 -5.42 -20.56
CA SER A 107 1.50 -6.35 -20.28
C SER A 107 1.06 -7.81 -20.40
N ALA A 108 -0.15 -8.12 -19.92
CA ALA A 108 -0.74 -9.45 -20.00
C ALA A 108 -1.34 -9.79 -21.39
N ASN A 109 -1.25 -8.89 -22.38
CA ASN A 109 -1.91 -9.00 -23.68
C ASN A 109 -3.42 -9.30 -23.56
N ALA A 110 -4.06 -8.69 -22.57
CA ALA A 110 -5.41 -8.99 -22.10
C ALA A 110 -6.30 -7.73 -22.04
N HIS A 111 -5.89 -6.65 -22.72
CA HIS A 111 -6.61 -5.38 -22.77
C HIS A 111 -7.70 -5.33 -23.86
N HIS A 112 -7.67 -6.26 -24.84
CA HIS A 112 -8.70 -6.38 -25.89
C HIS A 112 -8.97 -5.08 -26.68
N GLY A 113 -7.92 -4.29 -26.94
CA GLY A 113 -8.03 -3.00 -27.65
C GLY A 113 -8.56 -1.84 -26.80
N VAL A 114 -8.79 -2.06 -25.49
CA VAL A 114 -9.18 -1.03 -24.53
C VAL A 114 -7.93 -0.30 -24.03
N ASP A 115 -8.07 0.99 -23.72
CA ASP A 115 -7.00 1.84 -23.17
C ASP A 115 -6.70 1.52 -21.69
N GLN A 116 -5.53 1.97 -21.24
CA GLN A 116 -5.01 1.68 -19.89
C GLN A 116 -5.95 2.21 -18.79
N GLN A 117 -6.43 3.45 -18.90
CA GLN A 117 -7.29 4.08 -17.88
C GLN A 117 -8.63 3.36 -17.72
N THR A 118 -9.23 2.95 -18.83
CA THR A 118 -10.50 2.20 -18.79
C THR A 118 -10.30 0.83 -18.14
N CYS A 119 -9.22 0.12 -18.47
CA CYS A 119 -8.88 -1.14 -17.80
C CYS A 119 -8.62 -0.94 -16.30
N GLU A 120 -7.88 0.11 -15.94
CA GLU A 120 -7.55 0.42 -14.56
C GLU A 120 -8.82 0.76 -13.74
N THR A 121 -9.73 1.57 -14.30
CA THR A 121 -11.03 1.87 -13.67
C THR A 121 -11.87 0.61 -13.43
N ARG A 122 -11.78 -0.40 -14.30
CA ARG A 122 -12.45 -1.69 -14.10
C ARG A 122 -11.85 -2.49 -12.94
N ALA A 123 -10.54 -2.38 -12.69
CA ALA A 123 -9.90 -3.01 -11.54
C ALA A 123 -10.47 -2.46 -10.22
N TYR A 124 -10.75 -1.16 -10.15
CA TYR A 124 -11.41 -0.56 -8.98
C TYR A 124 -12.83 -1.09 -8.76
N ALA A 125 -13.56 -1.40 -9.83
CA ALA A 125 -14.88 -2.04 -9.73
C ALA A 125 -14.78 -3.47 -9.19
N VAL A 126 -13.73 -4.22 -9.55
CA VAL A 126 -13.41 -5.52 -8.93
C VAL A 126 -13.12 -5.32 -7.45
N ALA A 127 -12.23 -4.40 -7.09
CA ALA A 127 -11.87 -4.12 -5.70
C ALA A 127 -13.10 -3.80 -4.85
N ARG A 128 -13.96 -2.89 -5.31
CA ARG A 128 -15.18 -2.44 -4.60
C ARG A 128 -16.05 -3.61 -4.13
N HIS A 129 -16.13 -4.70 -4.90
CA HIS A 129 -16.95 -5.85 -4.56
C HIS A 129 -16.53 -6.51 -3.23
N PHE A 130 -15.23 -6.52 -2.92
CA PHE A 130 -14.67 -7.25 -1.78
C PHE A 130 -14.35 -6.38 -0.55
N LYS A 131 -15.01 -5.22 -0.43
CA LYS A 131 -14.94 -4.32 0.75
C LYS A 131 -13.50 -4.08 1.25
N PRO A 132 -12.63 -3.50 0.40
CA PRO A 132 -11.24 -3.31 0.74
C PRO A 132 -11.06 -2.33 1.88
N PHE A 133 -10.00 -2.54 2.66
CA PHE A 133 -9.44 -1.54 3.56
C PHE A 133 -8.54 -0.58 2.80
N LEU A 134 -7.81 -1.08 1.79
CA LEU A 134 -6.87 -0.32 0.97
C LEU A 134 -7.01 -0.74 -0.50
N VAL A 135 -6.96 0.24 -1.39
CA VAL A 135 -6.70 0.04 -2.82
C VAL A 135 -5.63 1.04 -3.22
N ASN A 136 -4.50 0.61 -3.75
CA ASN A 136 -3.52 1.51 -4.37
C ASN A 136 -3.37 1.22 -5.86
N THR A 137 -3.25 2.28 -6.65
CA THR A 137 -2.54 2.20 -7.92
C THR A 137 -1.04 2.24 -7.65
N VAL A 138 -0.24 1.57 -8.48
CA VAL A 138 1.22 1.70 -8.52
C VAL A 138 1.59 2.40 -9.82
N VAL A 139 1.78 3.71 -9.75
CA VAL A 139 1.99 4.53 -10.95
C VAL A 139 3.48 4.66 -11.19
N GLY A 140 3.94 4.36 -12.42
CA GLY A 140 5.35 4.48 -12.81
C GLY A 140 6.22 3.25 -12.54
N PHE A 141 5.65 2.17 -11.98
CA PHE A 141 6.38 0.96 -11.60
C PHE A 141 6.75 0.05 -12.76
N ILE A 142 5.90 -0.06 -13.78
CA ILE A 142 6.12 -1.07 -14.85
C ILE A 142 7.25 -0.63 -15.80
N GLY A 143 7.23 0.63 -16.25
CA GLY A 143 8.24 1.15 -17.16
C GLY A 143 7.73 2.22 -18.15
N PRO A 144 8.65 2.84 -18.91
CA PRO A 144 8.37 3.91 -19.86
C PRO A 144 7.53 3.48 -21.07
N GLU A 145 7.39 2.18 -21.31
CA GLU A 145 6.54 1.61 -22.35
C GLU A 145 5.05 1.89 -22.10
N TYR A 146 4.69 2.15 -20.84
CA TYR A 146 3.32 2.40 -20.39
C TYR A 146 3.12 3.86 -19.99
N LEU A 147 4.07 4.43 -19.26
CA LEU A 147 4.10 5.83 -18.81
C LEU A 147 5.53 6.37 -18.95
N TYR A 148 5.80 7.09 -20.03
CA TYR A 148 7.15 7.41 -20.49
C TYR A 148 7.92 8.37 -19.56
N ASN A 149 7.24 9.39 -19.04
CA ASN A 149 7.87 10.48 -18.31
C ASN A 149 7.05 10.98 -17.11
N GLY A 150 7.65 11.83 -16.29
CA GLY A 150 7.05 12.39 -15.08
C GLY A 150 5.67 13.01 -15.32
N LYS A 151 5.46 13.71 -16.44
CA LYS A 151 4.15 14.27 -16.80
C LYS A 151 3.07 13.20 -17.00
N GLN A 152 3.41 12.07 -17.62
CA GLN A 152 2.47 10.96 -17.81
C GLN A 152 2.17 10.26 -16.49
N ILE A 153 3.19 10.06 -15.65
CA ILE A 153 3.04 9.50 -14.29
C ILE A 153 2.13 10.39 -13.43
N ILE A 154 2.41 11.69 -13.39
CA ILE A 154 1.58 12.66 -12.63
C ILE A 154 0.12 12.61 -13.11
N ARG A 155 -0.09 12.56 -14.44
CA ARG A 155 -1.43 12.50 -15.00
C ARG A 155 -2.16 11.22 -14.60
N ALA A 156 -1.51 10.06 -14.77
CA ALA A 156 -2.07 8.76 -14.43
C ALA A 156 -2.45 8.67 -12.95
N GLY A 157 -1.58 9.12 -12.03
CA GLY A 157 -1.88 9.10 -10.60
C GLY A 157 -3.10 9.95 -10.23
N LEU A 158 -3.30 11.10 -10.88
CA LEU A 158 -4.49 11.92 -10.67
C LEU A 158 -5.77 11.27 -11.23
N GLU A 159 -5.67 10.64 -12.39
CA GLU A 159 -6.80 9.92 -13.01
C GLU A 159 -7.22 8.72 -12.17
N ASP A 160 -6.26 7.92 -11.74
CA ASP A 160 -6.44 6.73 -10.90
C ASP A 160 -7.06 7.09 -9.56
N HIS A 161 -6.50 8.09 -8.88
CA HIS A 161 -7.05 8.59 -7.63
C HIS A 161 -8.51 9.08 -7.80
N PHE A 162 -8.79 9.89 -8.82
CA PHE A 162 -10.14 10.38 -9.09
C PHE A 162 -11.12 9.23 -9.37
N CYS A 163 -10.77 8.31 -10.28
CA CYS A 163 -11.64 7.20 -10.64
C CYS A 163 -11.88 6.24 -9.45
N GLY A 164 -10.84 5.95 -8.66
CA GLY A 164 -10.97 5.14 -7.45
C GLY A 164 -11.91 5.78 -6.42
N LYS A 165 -11.74 7.09 -6.15
CA LYS A 165 -12.64 7.84 -5.26
C LYS A 165 -14.07 7.89 -5.78
N LEU A 166 -14.26 8.10 -7.08
CA LEU A 166 -15.58 8.10 -7.73
C LEU A 166 -16.28 6.75 -7.60
N LEU A 167 -15.53 5.66 -7.70
CA LEU A 167 -16.04 4.30 -7.47
C LEU A 167 -16.19 3.94 -5.98
N GLY A 168 -15.76 4.82 -5.07
CA GLY A 168 -15.97 4.69 -3.63
C GLY A 168 -15.02 3.68 -2.96
N VAL A 169 -13.83 3.45 -3.51
CA VAL A 169 -12.79 2.65 -2.85
C VAL A 169 -11.83 3.55 -2.03
N PRO A 170 -11.20 3.04 -0.96
CA PRO A 170 -10.20 3.76 -0.18
C PRO A 170 -8.88 3.88 -0.97
N MET A 171 -8.88 4.78 -1.96
CA MET A 171 -7.85 4.91 -2.97
C MET A 171 -6.61 5.63 -2.45
N GLY A 172 -5.49 4.91 -2.42
CA GLY A 172 -4.14 5.42 -2.28
C GLY A 172 -3.34 5.31 -3.58
N CYS A 173 -2.07 5.64 -3.50
CA CYS A 173 -1.14 5.62 -4.63
C CYS A 173 0.25 5.30 -4.09
N ASP A 174 0.87 4.29 -4.68
CA ASP A 174 2.33 4.20 -4.65
C ASP A 174 2.86 5.16 -5.73
N ILE A 175 3.51 6.24 -5.28
CA ILE A 175 3.96 7.36 -6.11
C ILE A 175 5.41 7.07 -6.45
N CYS A 176 5.63 6.51 -7.63
CA CYS A 176 6.90 5.87 -7.90
C CYS A 176 7.34 6.02 -9.37
N TYR A 177 8.61 5.69 -9.61
CA TYR A 177 9.17 5.61 -10.94
C TYR A 177 10.31 4.60 -10.98
N THR A 178 10.62 4.13 -12.19
CA THR A 178 11.80 3.29 -12.43
C THR A 178 12.91 4.13 -13.07
N ASN A 179 14.17 3.77 -12.80
CA ASN A 179 15.35 4.50 -13.27
C ASN A 179 15.50 4.65 -14.81
N HIS A 180 14.69 3.94 -15.59
CA HIS A 180 14.71 4.00 -17.05
C HIS A 180 13.52 4.77 -17.65
N ALA A 181 12.61 5.29 -16.82
CA ALA A 181 11.64 6.31 -17.21
C ALA A 181 12.29 7.70 -17.26
N GLU A 182 11.76 8.60 -18.09
CA GLU A 182 12.16 10.02 -18.08
C GLU A 182 11.43 10.74 -16.92
N ALA A 183 11.77 10.36 -15.70
CA ALA A 183 11.19 10.88 -14.47
C ALA A 183 12.23 10.88 -13.36
N ASP A 184 12.05 11.75 -12.38
CA ASP A 184 12.88 11.81 -11.18
C ASP A 184 12.04 12.07 -9.91
N GLN A 185 12.73 12.26 -8.79
CA GLN A 185 12.07 12.47 -7.50
C GLN A 185 11.29 13.79 -7.43
N ASP A 186 11.66 14.81 -8.22
CA ASP A 186 10.93 16.08 -8.23
C ASP A 186 9.52 15.87 -8.82
N ASP A 187 9.39 15.00 -9.85
CA ASP A 187 8.09 14.59 -10.38
C ASP A 187 7.22 13.87 -9.33
N MET A 188 7.85 13.03 -8.49
CA MET A 188 7.16 12.31 -7.40
C MET A 188 6.68 13.28 -6.31
N ASP A 189 7.49 14.27 -5.94
CA ASP A 189 7.12 15.30 -4.97
C ASP A 189 5.98 16.19 -5.49
N MET A 190 5.97 16.49 -6.79
CA MET A 190 4.86 17.16 -7.46
C MET A 190 3.58 16.31 -7.36
N LEU A 191 3.64 15.02 -7.71
CA LEU A 191 2.48 14.13 -7.65
C LEU A 191 1.97 13.98 -6.21
N LEU A 192 2.86 13.80 -5.24
CA LEU A 192 2.53 13.74 -3.81
C LEU A 192 1.74 14.97 -3.35
N THR A 193 2.22 16.16 -3.70
CA THR A 193 1.55 17.41 -3.32
C THR A 193 0.16 17.50 -3.94
N LEU A 194 0.04 17.17 -5.23
CA LEU A 194 -1.23 17.20 -5.95
C LEU A 194 -2.24 16.19 -5.38
N LEU A 195 -1.81 14.97 -5.08
CA LEU A 195 -2.65 13.93 -4.47
C LEU A 195 -3.03 14.27 -3.03
N GLY A 196 -2.12 14.87 -2.26
CA GLY A 196 -2.40 15.40 -0.94
C GLY A 196 -3.53 16.44 -0.96
N VAL A 197 -3.47 17.40 -1.89
CA VAL A 197 -4.54 18.40 -2.10
C VAL A 197 -5.85 17.73 -2.57
N ALA A 198 -5.75 16.69 -3.39
CA ALA A 198 -6.92 15.93 -3.86
C ALA A 198 -7.57 15.05 -2.77
N GLY A 199 -6.95 14.91 -1.59
CA GLY A 199 -7.48 14.12 -0.48
C GLY A 199 -7.21 12.62 -0.59
N ILE A 200 -6.02 12.25 -1.07
CA ILE A 200 -5.57 10.86 -1.11
C ILE A 200 -5.65 10.16 0.26
N ASN A 201 -6.03 8.88 0.27
CA ASN A 201 -6.17 8.13 1.52
C ASN A 201 -4.83 7.78 2.15
N PHE A 202 -3.87 7.32 1.35
CA PHE A 202 -2.54 6.93 1.79
C PHE A 202 -1.54 6.93 0.63
N ILE A 203 -0.26 6.98 1.00
CA ILE A 203 0.89 6.80 0.12
C ILE A 203 1.80 5.72 0.71
N MET A 204 2.78 5.26 -0.06
CA MET A 204 3.83 4.37 0.44
C MET A 204 4.91 5.16 1.20
N GLY A 205 5.70 4.45 2.00
CA GLY A 205 6.82 5.03 2.72
C GLY A 205 7.93 4.00 2.84
N ILE A 206 9.03 4.23 2.11
CA ILE A 206 10.20 3.34 2.10
C ILE A 206 11.43 4.08 2.62
N PRO A 207 12.35 3.43 3.37
CA PRO A 207 13.57 4.09 3.84
C PRO A 207 14.35 4.73 2.69
N GLY A 208 14.53 6.05 2.73
CA GLY A 208 15.33 6.77 1.73
C GLY A 208 14.76 6.75 0.30
N SER A 209 13.45 6.55 0.13
CA SER A 209 12.78 6.51 -1.18
C SER A 209 13.26 5.43 -2.15
N ASP A 210 14.13 4.50 -1.70
CA ASP A 210 14.80 3.52 -2.53
C ASP A 210 14.41 2.09 -2.11
N ASP A 211 13.64 1.40 -2.95
CA ASP A 211 13.38 -0.02 -2.76
C ASP A 211 14.45 -0.86 -3.49
N VAL A 212 15.46 -1.25 -2.72
CA VAL A 212 16.60 -2.04 -3.22
C VAL A 212 16.23 -3.46 -3.68
N MET A 213 15.04 -3.97 -3.32
CA MET A 213 14.60 -5.30 -3.72
C MET A 213 13.82 -5.24 -5.03
N LEU A 214 12.92 -4.26 -5.15
CA LEU A 214 12.08 -4.05 -6.33
C LEU A 214 12.74 -3.15 -7.39
N ASN A 215 13.86 -2.51 -7.07
CA ASN A 215 14.68 -1.67 -7.96
C ASN A 215 13.92 -0.47 -8.58
N TYR A 216 13.17 0.25 -7.75
CA TYR A 216 12.43 1.46 -8.13
C TYR A 216 12.46 2.47 -6.99
N GLN A 217 12.10 3.71 -7.28
CA GLN A 217 12.02 4.78 -6.31
C GLN A 217 10.56 5.14 -6.02
N THR A 218 10.25 5.43 -4.75
CA THR A 218 8.92 5.81 -4.26
C THR A 218 9.03 6.87 -3.16
N THR A 219 7.93 7.26 -2.54
CA THR A 219 7.93 8.17 -1.38
C THR A 219 8.59 7.54 -0.14
N SER A 220 9.27 8.39 0.63
CA SER A 220 9.95 8.06 1.87
C SER A 220 9.12 8.31 3.12
N PHE A 221 9.64 7.91 4.29
CA PHE A 221 9.05 8.28 5.57
C PHE A 221 8.99 9.80 5.79
N HIS A 222 9.94 10.56 5.24
CA HIS A 222 9.99 12.02 5.39
C HIS A 222 8.90 12.69 4.56
N ASP A 223 8.55 12.12 3.41
CA ASP A 223 7.59 12.72 2.47
C ASP A 223 6.16 12.70 3.04
N ALA A 224 5.82 11.66 3.81
CA ALA A 224 4.58 11.62 4.58
C ALA A 224 4.53 12.74 5.65
N LEU A 225 5.65 13.09 6.27
CA LEU A 225 5.73 14.18 7.25
C LEU A 225 5.66 15.54 6.57
N TYR A 226 6.35 15.71 5.44
CA TYR A 226 6.25 16.88 4.57
C TYR A 226 4.81 17.16 4.17
N ALA A 227 4.10 16.16 3.63
CA ALA A 227 2.71 16.32 3.20
C ALA A 227 1.79 16.70 4.37
N ARG A 228 1.96 16.06 5.53
CA ARG A 228 1.20 16.38 6.75
C ARG A 228 1.43 17.80 7.25
N GLN A 229 2.68 18.27 7.28
CA GLN A 229 2.98 19.62 7.72
C GLN A 229 2.48 20.67 6.74
N THR A 230 2.74 20.47 5.45
CA THR A 230 2.40 21.43 4.39
C THR A 230 0.89 21.60 4.22
N LEU A 231 0.14 20.50 4.34
CA LEU A 231 -1.31 20.47 4.13
C LEU A 231 -2.14 20.45 5.42
N GLY A 232 -1.48 20.48 6.59
CA GLY A 232 -2.17 20.39 7.89
C GLY A 232 -2.88 19.05 8.14
N LEU A 233 -2.45 17.98 7.46
CA LEU A 233 -3.02 16.64 7.60
C LEU A 233 -2.43 15.92 8.82
N LYS A 234 -3.15 14.91 9.32
CA LYS A 234 -2.78 14.12 10.49
C LYS A 234 -2.78 12.62 10.16
N PRO A 235 -2.08 11.79 10.94
CA PRO A 235 -2.29 10.34 10.92
C PRO A 235 -3.74 9.97 11.25
N ALA A 236 -4.11 8.69 11.09
CA ALA A 236 -5.36 8.18 11.65
C ALA A 236 -5.41 8.48 13.17
N PRO A 237 -6.56 8.86 13.75
CA PRO A 237 -6.64 9.35 15.13
C PRO A 237 -6.00 8.42 16.16
N GLU A 238 -6.27 7.12 16.06
CA GLU A 238 -5.72 6.11 16.98
C GLU A 238 -4.19 6.04 16.87
N PHE A 239 -3.65 6.16 15.65
CA PHE A 239 -2.22 6.17 15.40
C PHE A 239 -1.57 7.47 15.83
N GLU A 240 -2.23 8.62 15.68
CA GLU A 240 -1.79 9.91 16.24
C GLU A 240 -1.66 9.82 17.76
N ASP A 241 -2.68 9.31 18.46
CA ASP A 241 -2.65 9.14 19.91
C ASP A 241 -1.53 8.18 20.35
N TRP A 242 -1.31 7.10 19.59
CA TRP A 242 -0.20 6.18 19.83
C TRP A 242 1.16 6.86 19.66
N LEU A 243 1.38 7.63 18.58
CA LEU A 243 2.62 8.37 18.35
C LEU A 243 2.94 9.34 19.48
N GLN A 244 1.94 10.05 19.99
CA GLN A 244 2.10 10.98 21.12
C GLN A 244 2.43 10.24 22.41
N ARG A 245 1.68 9.18 22.74
CA ARG A 245 1.88 8.37 23.95
C ARG A 245 3.24 7.66 23.96
N MET A 246 3.70 7.22 22.79
CA MET A 246 5.01 6.64 22.60
C MET A 246 6.13 7.68 22.54
N GLY A 247 5.85 8.98 22.55
CA GLY A 247 6.85 10.04 22.51
C GLY A 247 7.63 10.14 21.20
N ILE A 248 7.07 9.64 20.08
CA ILE A 248 7.73 9.66 18.77
C ILE A 248 7.67 11.07 18.18
N PHE A 249 6.46 11.59 17.98
CA PHE A 249 6.25 13.00 17.67
C PHE A 249 4.85 13.45 18.11
N THR A 250 4.71 14.76 18.28
CA THR A 250 3.42 15.44 18.41
C THR A 250 3.22 16.38 17.22
N GLN A 251 1.97 16.67 16.85
CA GLN A 251 1.66 17.62 15.80
C GLN A 251 0.71 18.70 16.33
N ALA A 252 1.19 19.94 16.35
CA ALA A 252 0.44 21.11 16.80
C ALA A 252 0.72 22.29 15.86
N ASP A 253 -0.32 23.07 15.55
CA ASP A 253 -0.22 24.26 14.70
C ASP A 253 0.43 23.99 13.32
N GLY A 254 0.13 22.82 12.73
CA GLY A 254 0.72 22.39 11.45
C GLY A 254 2.20 22.00 11.51
N ARG A 255 2.80 21.92 12.70
CA ARG A 255 4.20 21.57 12.90
C ARG A 255 4.35 20.25 13.63
N ILE A 256 5.24 19.41 13.11
CA ILE A 256 5.66 18.18 13.77
C ILE A 256 6.80 18.51 14.73
N ARG A 257 6.71 18.00 15.96
CA ARG A 257 7.72 18.14 17.00
C ARG A 257 8.13 16.73 17.45
N PHE A 258 9.36 16.36 17.17
CA PHE A 258 9.95 15.12 17.63
C PHE A 258 10.36 15.23 19.11
N GLY A 259 10.49 14.08 19.77
CA GLY A 259 11.18 14.02 21.06
C GLY A 259 12.68 14.29 20.90
N ASP A 260 13.30 14.89 21.91
CA ASP A 260 14.75 15.16 21.93
C ASP A 260 15.60 13.90 22.12
N GLU A 261 14.98 12.83 22.62
CA GLU A 261 15.62 11.55 22.88
C GLU A 261 14.84 10.41 22.21
N LEU A 262 15.55 9.30 21.94
CA LEU A 262 14.91 8.08 21.48
C LEU A 262 13.86 7.62 22.53
N PRO A 263 12.62 7.32 22.11
CA PRO A 263 11.59 6.98 23.07
C PRO A 263 11.95 5.76 23.90
N PRO A 264 11.69 5.77 25.22
CA PRO A 264 12.10 4.71 26.13
C PRO A 264 11.74 3.29 25.68
N ALA A 265 10.55 3.13 25.08
CA ALA A 265 10.07 1.84 24.58
C ALA A 265 10.97 1.21 23.51
N PHE A 266 11.70 2.02 22.73
CA PHE A 266 12.54 1.54 21.62
C PHE A 266 14.03 1.47 21.96
N ARG A 267 14.46 2.03 23.11
CA ARG A 267 15.89 2.13 23.47
C ARG A 267 16.61 0.78 23.45
N GLN A 268 16.02 -0.24 24.05
CA GLN A 268 16.65 -1.57 24.11
C GLN A 268 16.74 -2.22 22.73
N ALA A 269 15.69 -2.08 21.91
CA ALA A 269 15.64 -2.68 20.58
C ALA A 269 16.67 -2.02 19.63
N LEU A 270 16.80 -0.69 19.70
CA LEU A 270 17.69 0.06 18.81
C LEU A 270 19.13 0.16 19.32
N ALA A 271 19.39 -0.05 20.61
CA ALA A 271 20.75 -0.13 21.14
C ALA A 271 21.59 -1.26 20.52
N GLN A 272 20.95 -2.26 19.91
CA GLN A 272 21.62 -3.37 19.22
C GLN A 272 22.02 -3.04 17.77
N LEU A 273 21.59 -1.90 17.23
CA LEU A 273 21.89 -1.44 15.88
C LEU A 273 23.05 -0.44 15.81
N ALA A 274 23.53 0.02 16.98
CA ALA A 274 24.59 1.02 17.13
C ALA A 274 25.98 0.39 17.28
#